data_AF-A0A5J5SDW2-F1
#
_entry.id   AF-A0A5J5SDW2-F1
#
_cell.length_a   1.000
_cell.length_b   1.000
_cell.length_c   1.000
_cell.angle_alpha   90.00
_cell.angle_beta   90.00
_cell.angle_gamma   90.00
#
_symmetry.space_group_name_H-M   'P 1'
#
loop_
_entity.id
_entity.type
_entity.pdbx_description
1 polymer ?
#
loop_
_entity_poly.entity_id
_entity_poly.type
_entity_poly.pdbx_seq_one_letter_code
_entity_poly.pdbx_strand_id
1 'polypeptide(L)'
;MGFIMEFAENLVLRLMEDPKERDRKFREHVYSMKDRCAKTKEMWSYPLRPYGFWTFERHNAQLRWDPQISQVPGRRDPYDDLLQDSYASSSKRN
;
A
#
# COMPACT_ATOMS: atom_id res chain seq x y z
N MET A 1 -52.98 34.68 27.01
CA MET A 1 -51.68 34.46 26.33
C MET A 1 -51.49 33.05 25.78
N GLY A 2 -52.33 32.05 26.11
CA GLY A 2 -52.14 30.66 25.62
C GLY A 2 -52.39 30.45 24.12
N PHE A 3 -53.40 31.09 23.55
CA PHE A 3 -53.80 30.89 22.14
C PHE A 3 -52.70 31.25 21.12
N ILE A 4 -51.94 32.32 21.37
CA ILE A 4 -50.85 32.74 20.48
C ILE A 4 -49.66 31.77 20.58
N MET A 5 -49.40 31.24 21.77
CA MET A 5 -48.32 30.26 21.98
C MET A 5 -48.64 28.91 21.34
N GLU A 6 -49.87 28.42 21.48
CA GLU A 6 -50.34 27.17 20.86
C GLU A 6 -50.37 27.24 19.32
N PHE A 7 -50.69 28.41 18.77
CA PHE A 7 -50.62 28.65 17.32
C PHE A 7 -49.17 28.69 16.83
N ALA A 8 -48.28 29.39 17.55
CA ALA A 8 -46.87 29.47 17.21
C ALA A 8 -46.18 28.10 17.27
N GLU A 9 -46.48 27.27 18.28
CA GLU A 9 -45.95 25.90 18.38
C GLU A 9 -46.38 25.03 17.20
N ASN A 10 -47.66 25.05 16.83
CA ASN A 10 -48.15 24.28 15.67
C ASN A 10 -47.58 24.79 14.34
N LEU A 11 -47.32 26.09 14.22
CA LEU A 11 -46.66 26.66 13.05
C LEU A 11 -45.21 26.19 12.94
N VAL A 12 -44.47 26.19 14.06
CA VAL A 12 -43.08 25.72 14.12
C VAL A 12 -42.99 24.22 13.86
N LEU A 13 -43.91 23.42 14.40
CA LEU A 13 -43.96 21.97 14.16
C LEU A 13 -44.24 21.62 12.69
N ARG A 14 -45.00 22.43 11.96
CA ARG A 14 -45.20 22.28 10.51
C ARG A 14 -44.01 22.76 9.67
N LEU A 15 -43.20 23.68 10.19
CA LEU A 15 -41.99 24.16 9.55
C LEU A 15 -40.78 23.25 9.80
N MET A 16 -40.86 22.33 10.78
CA MET A 16 -39.86 21.31 11.00
C MET A 16 -39.89 20.24 9.90
N GLU A 17 -38.70 19.77 9.51
CA GLU A 17 -38.53 18.74 8.49
C GLU A 17 -39.20 17.42 8.93
N ASP A 18 -39.96 16.78 8.03
CA ASP A 18 -40.60 15.49 8.32
C ASP A 18 -39.52 14.45 8.69
N PRO A 19 -39.61 13.81 9.87
CA PRO A 19 -38.66 12.78 10.31
C PRO A 19 -38.40 11.69 9.26
N LYS A 20 -39.40 11.34 8.44
CA LYS A 20 -39.28 10.33 7.39
C LYS A 20 -38.44 10.82 6.21
N GLU A 21 -38.58 12.09 5.83
CA GLU A 21 -37.79 12.68 4.76
C GLU A 21 -36.32 12.83 5.15
N ARG A 22 -36.07 13.22 6.40
CA ARG A 22 -34.71 13.27 6.97
C ARG A 22 -34.05 11.89 6.96
N ASP A 23 -34.78 10.86 7.39
CA ASP A 23 -34.28 9.48 7.40
C ASP A 23 -34.01 8.96 5.97
N ARG A 24 -34.86 9.33 5.00
CA ARG A 24 -34.61 9.05 3.57
C ARG A 24 -33.33 9.71 3.08
N LYS A 25 -33.16 11.02 3.31
CA LYS A 25 -31.95 11.78 2.92
C LYS A 25 -30.68 11.19 3.54
N PHE A 26 -30.75 10.79 4.81
CA PHE A 26 -29.62 10.14 5.48
C PHE A 26 -29.27 8.79 4.86
N ARG A 27 -30.26 7.95 4.55
CA ARG A 27 -30.03 6.67 3.85
C ARG A 27 -29.41 6.88 2.47
N GLU A 28 -29.91 7.83 1.69
CA GLU A 28 -29.36 8.20 0.38
C GLU A 28 -27.89 8.62 0.51
N HIS A 29 -27.56 9.43 1.51
CA HIS A 29 -26.18 9.83 1.79
C HIS A 29 -25.29 8.62 2.09
N VAL A 30 -25.73 7.70 2.96
CA VAL A 30 -24.99 6.48 3.31
C VAL A 30 -24.75 5.60 2.09
N TYR A 31 -25.75 5.41 1.23
CA TYR A 31 -25.60 4.65 -0.01
C TYR A 31 -24.61 5.33 -0.97
N SER A 32 -24.69 6.66 -1.13
CA SER A 32 -23.73 7.40 -1.96
C SER A 32 -22.28 7.26 -1.47
N MET A 33 -22.07 7.24 -0.16
CA MET A 33 -20.75 7.03 0.44
C MET A 33 -20.24 5.62 0.21
N LYS A 34 -21.12 4.61 0.34
CA LYS A 34 -20.78 3.21 0.04
C LYS A 34 -20.32 3.05 -1.42
N ASP A 35 -21.03 3.66 -2.36
CA ASP A 35 -20.73 3.57 -3.78
C ASP A 35 -19.40 4.24 -4.13
N ARG A 36 -19.11 5.41 -3.52
CA ARG A 36 -17.81 6.08 -3.66
C ARG A 36 -16.63 5.22 -3.21
N CYS A 37 -16.83 4.38 -2.19
CA CYS A 37 -15.79 3.49 -1.67
C CYS A 37 -15.64 2.18 -2.45
N ALA A 38 -16.51 1.87 -3.43
CA ALA A 38 -16.45 0.59 -4.16
C ALA A 38 -15.12 0.38 -4.89
N LYS A 39 -14.64 1.41 -5.60
CA LYS A 39 -13.37 1.37 -6.34
C LYS A 39 -12.17 1.18 -5.40
N THR A 40 -12.18 1.82 -4.24
CA THR A 40 -11.11 1.67 -3.25
C THR A 40 -11.09 0.25 -2.68
N LYS A 41 -12.25 -0.33 -2.39
CA LYS A 41 -12.36 -1.73 -1.94
C LYS A 41 -11.88 -2.72 -3.00
N GLU A 42 -12.18 -2.46 -4.28
CA GLU A 42 -11.65 -3.25 -5.38
C GLU A 42 -10.12 -3.16 -5.43
N MET A 43 -9.54 -1.96 -5.30
CA MET A 43 -8.09 -1.79 -5.24
C MET A 43 -7.45 -2.50 -4.05
N TRP A 44 -8.13 -2.56 -2.91
CA TRP A 44 -7.67 -3.26 -1.71
C TRP A 44 -7.73 -4.78 -1.84
N SER A 45 -8.53 -5.31 -2.77
CA SER A 45 -8.56 -6.75 -3.04
C SER A 45 -7.30 -7.24 -3.76
N TYR A 46 -6.57 -6.34 -4.44
CA TYR A 46 -5.30 -6.69 -5.04
C TYR A 46 -4.22 -6.86 -3.97
N PRO A 47 -3.37 -7.89 -4.08
CA PRO A 47 -2.26 -8.07 -3.16
C PRO A 47 -1.28 -6.90 -3.28
N LEU A 48 -0.75 -6.43 -2.13
CA LEU A 48 0.26 -5.35 -2.05
C LEU A 48 1.47 -5.58 -2.96
N ARG A 49 1.79 -6.84 -3.23
CA ARG A 49 2.73 -7.25 -4.27
C ARG A 49 2.06 -8.27 -5.19
N PRO A 50 2.01 -8.01 -6.51
CA PRO A 50 1.47 -8.98 -7.46
C PRO A 50 2.27 -10.28 -7.44
N TYR A 51 1.62 -11.39 -7.75
CA TYR A 51 2.29 -12.68 -7.93
C TYR A 51 3.42 -12.55 -8.95
N GLY A 52 4.60 -13.08 -8.61
CA GLY A 52 5.83 -12.89 -9.41
C GLY A 52 6.63 -11.62 -9.10
N PHE A 53 6.25 -10.81 -8.10
CA PHE A 53 7.11 -9.73 -7.63
C PHE A 53 8.50 -10.24 -7.18
N TRP A 54 8.54 -11.38 -6.49
CA TRP A 54 9.78 -12.00 -6.01
C TRP A 54 10.57 -12.71 -7.13
N THR A 55 9.96 -12.90 -8.31
CA THR A 55 10.62 -13.45 -9.50
C THR A 55 11.16 -12.36 -10.43
N PHE A 56 10.93 -11.07 -10.16
CA PHE A 56 11.48 -9.99 -10.98
C PHE A 56 13.00 -9.92 -10.78
N GLU A 57 13.73 -10.11 -11.89
CA GLU A 57 15.20 -10.11 -11.90
C GLU A 57 15.79 -8.88 -11.22
N ARG A 58 15.16 -7.70 -11.26
CA ARG A 58 15.70 -6.48 -10.61
C ARG A 58 15.89 -6.61 -9.09
N HIS A 59 15.03 -7.36 -8.40
CA HIS A 59 15.16 -7.58 -6.95
C HIS A 59 16.11 -8.75 -6.63
N ASN A 60 16.27 -9.72 -7.54
CA ASN A 60 17.27 -10.79 -7.46
C ASN A 60 18.61 -10.42 -8.12
N ALA A 61 18.72 -9.27 -8.77
CA ALA A 61 19.91 -8.83 -9.49
C ALA A 61 21.06 -8.62 -8.52
N GLN A 62 20.79 -8.16 -7.30
CA GLN A 62 21.79 -8.09 -6.24
C GLN A 62 22.35 -9.47 -5.90
N LEU A 63 21.51 -10.52 -5.79
CA LEU A 63 21.97 -11.89 -5.55
C LEU A 63 22.74 -12.46 -6.76
N ARG A 64 22.39 -12.06 -7.98
CA ARG A 64 23.11 -12.46 -9.21
C ARG A 64 24.44 -11.72 -9.40
N TRP A 65 24.54 -10.47 -8.94
CA TRP A 65 25.75 -9.64 -8.97
C TRP A 65 26.64 -9.80 -7.73
N ASP A 66 26.17 -10.50 -6.70
CA ASP A 66 26.94 -10.78 -5.48
C ASP A 66 28.32 -11.42 -5.75
N PRO A 67 28.49 -12.33 -6.73
CA PRO A 67 29.81 -12.84 -7.12
C PRO A 67 30.75 -11.75 -7.68
N GLN A 68 30.21 -10.68 -8.29
CA GLN A 68 30.98 -9.55 -8.80
C GLN A 68 31.27 -8.49 -7.71
N ILE A 69 30.49 -8.48 -6.62
CA ILE A 69 30.71 -7.58 -5.46
C ILE A 69 31.95 -8.01 -4.65
N SER A 70 32.30 -9.30 -4.67
CA SER A 70 33.51 -9.82 -4.01
C SER A 70 34.80 -9.10 -4.44
N GLN A 71 34.85 -8.57 -5.66
CA GLN A 71 36.02 -7.86 -6.21
C GLN A 71 35.95 -6.34 -6.08
N VAL A 72 34.95 -5.79 -5.38
CA VAL A 72 34.81 -4.34 -5.16
C VAL A 72 35.85 -3.86 -4.14
N PRO A 73 36.51 -2.70 -4.35
CA PRO A 73 37.46 -2.13 -3.38
C PRO A 73 36.82 -2.00 -1.98
N GLY A 74 37.40 -2.70 -1.00
CA GLY A 74 36.91 -2.76 0.39
C GLY A 74 36.06 -4.00 0.75
N ARG A 75 35.75 -4.87 -0.22
CA ARG A 75 35.06 -6.17 -0.03
C ARG A 75 35.88 -7.38 -0.49
N ARG A 76 37.05 -7.14 -1.09
CA ARG A 76 38.00 -8.17 -1.53
C ARG A 76 38.55 -8.93 -0.32
N ASP A 77 38.40 -10.25 -0.33
CA ASP A 77 39.02 -11.12 0.66
C ASP A 77 40.56 -11.03 0.50
N PRO A 78 41.32 -10.65 1.55
CA PRO A 78 42.77 -10.56 1.49
C PRO A 78 43.46 -11.90 1.14
N TYR A 79 42.78 -13.04 1.26
CA TYR A 79 43.33 -14.36 0.95
C TYR A 79 43.15 -14.78 -0.52
N ASP A 80 42.29 -14.13 -1.30
CA ASP A 80 42.09 -14.46 -2.72
C ASP A 80 43.37 -14.25 -3.55
N ASP A 81 44.14 -13.21 -3.23
CA ASP A 81 45.38 -12.88 -3.95
C ASP A 81 46.50 -13.90 -3.64
N LEU A 82 46.56 -14.38 -2.39
CA LEU A 82 47.52 -15.39 -1.96
C LEU A 82 47.22 -16.75 -2.58
N LEU A 83 45.94 -17.09 -2.73
CA LEU A 83 45.51 -18.30 -3.42
C LEU A 83 45.90 -18.22 -4.90
N GLN A 84 45.66 -17.09 -5.58
CA GLN A 84 46.04 -16.90 -6.97
C GLN A 84 47.55 -17.07 -7.22
N ASP A 85 48.38 -16.51 -6.34
CA ASP A 85 49.84 -16.68 -6.40
C ASP A 85 50.28 -18.14 -6.17
N SER A 86 49.60 -18.86 -5.27
CA SER A 86 49.89 -20.27 -5.01
C SER A 86 49.58 -21.18 -6.21
N TYR A 87 48.48 -20.92 -6.92
CA TYR A 87 48.11 -21.66 -8.14
C TYR A 87 49.00 -21.27 -9.34
N ALA A 88 49.40 -20.00 -9.46
CA ALA A 88 50.32 -19.56 -10.52
C ALA A 88 51.75 -20.10 -10.33
N SER A 89 52.20 -20.24 -9.08
CA SER A 89 53.51 -20.81 -8.73
C SER A 89 53.58 -22.32 -9.00
N SER A 90 52.51 -23.07 -8.68
CA SER A 90 52.46 -24.52 -8.92
C SER A 90 52.39 -24.87 -10.41
N SER A 91 51.65 -24.07 -11.20
CA SER A 91 51.57 -24.20 -12.67
C SER A 91 52.93 -24.00 -13.36
N LYS A 92 53.77 -23.10 -12.86
CA LYS A 92 55.14 -22.86 -13.39
C LYS A 92 56.17 -23.90 -12.98
N ARG A 93 55.85 -24.79 -12.03
CA ARG A 93 56.74 -25.84 -11.53
C ARG A 93 56.50 -27.21 -12.17
N ASN A 94 55.46 -27.33 -12.99
CA ASN A 94 55.21 -28.51 -13.83
C ASN A 94 55.64 -28.26 -15.27
#